data_AF-A0A4D7QKX8-F1
#
_entry.id   AF-A0A4D7QKX8-F1
#
_cell.length_a   1.000
_cell.length_b   1.000
_cell.length_c   1.000
_cell.angle_alpha   90.00
_cell.angle_beta   90.00
_cell.angle_gamma   90.00
#
_symmetry.space_group_name_H-M   'P 1'
#
loop_
_entity.id
_entity.type
_entity.pdbx_description
1 polymer ?
#
loop_
_entity_poly.entity_id
_entity_poly.type
_entity_poly.pdbx_seq_one_letter_code
_entity_poly.pdbx_strand_id
1 'polypeptide(L)'
;MSKSTTKPTKPSKAVSPGTMGPKEIATKYGLSYQTVARKIREMLPQVEPGRYDSELVDMVMPELIASIDVGKAMGAAAGGDKDSSLAGLGITPRGENGGKIHARNDASERLALAKIQSEEAKAAKMTLAVEKERGNLIDREAARRAGANFAARVRQALFSVPIRVSTRLIGLQDAASIARIIDDELRDALGTLADLEDIPKHARDQ
;
A
#
# COMPACT_ATOMS: atom_id res chain seq x y z
N MET A 1 -36.01 -31.51 44.99
CA MET A 1 -36.03 -31.56 43.51
C MET A 1 -35.23 -30.38 42.99
N SER A 2 -33.94 -30.55 42.70
CA SER A 2 -33.05 -29.47 42.22
C SER A 2 -32.63 -29.79 40.79
N LYS A 3 -33.06 -28.97 39.83
CA LYS A 3 -32.70 -29.11 38.41
C LYS A 3 -31.31 -28.51 38.21
N SER A 4 -30.30 -29.35 37.99
CA SER A 4 -28.97 -28.88 37.60
C SER A 4 -28.99 -28.51 36.11
N THR A 5 -28.79 -27.22 35.82
CA THR A 5 -28.68 -26.71 34.47
C THR A 5 -27.20 -26.69 34.09
N THR A 6 -26.71 -27.82 33.57
CA THR A 6 -25.35 -27.93 33.06
C THR A 6 -25.25 -27.12 31.76
N LYS A 7 -24.53 -26.00 31.82
CA LYS A 7 -24.28 -25.11 30.67
C LYS A 7 -23.48 -25.87 29.62
N PRO A 8 -23.90 -25.95 28.35
CA PRO A 8 -23.15 -26.65 27.32
C PRO A 8 -21.82 -25.93 27.07
N THR A 9 -20.73 -26.58 27.45
CA THR A 9 -19.36 -26.15 27.15
C THR A 9 -19.19 -26.18 25.64
N LYS A 10 -18.99 -25.01 25.02
CA LYS A 10 -18.78 -24.91 23.57
C LYS A 10 -17.57 -25.78 23.18
N PRO A 11 -17.69 -26.62 22.14
CA PRO A 11 -16.55 -27.40 21.67
C PRO A 11 -15.44 -26.43 21.27
N SER A 12 -14.29 -26.57 21.91
CA SER A 12 -13.05 -25.89 21.51
C SER A 12 -12.73 -26.37 20.10
N LYS A 13 -13.06 -25.55 19.09
CA LYS A 13 -12.71 -25.85 17.70
C LYS A 13 -11.19 -25.83 17.60
N ALA A 14 -10.59 -26.98 17.34
CA ALA A 14 -9.18 -27.09 16.97
C ALA A 14 -8.87 -26.03 15.91
N VAL A 15 -7.93 -25.15 16.25
CA VAL A 15 -7.41 -24.12 15.34
C VAL A 15 -6.55 -24.87 14.33
N SER A 16 -6.97 -24.87 13.07
CA SER A 16 -6.15 -25.42 12.01
C SER A 16 -4.84 -24.62 11.95
N PRO A 17 -3.67 -25.27 11.98
CA PRO A 17 -2.39 -24.57 11.86
C PRO A 17 -2.39 -23.82 10.52
N GLY A 18 -2.13 -22.50 10.57
CA GLY A 18 -2.10 -21.63 9.38
C GLY A 18 -3.27 -20.65 9.24
N THR A 19 -4.27 -20.67 10.13
CA THR A 19 -5.32 -19.64 10.13
C THR A 19 -5.00 -18.54 11.13
N MET A 20 -4.98 -17.28 10.66
CA MET A 20 -4.74 -16.10 11.50
C MET A 20 -6.05 -15.32 11.66
N GLY A 21 -6.40 -14.99 12.91
CA GLY A 21 -7.57 -14.18 13.21
C GLY A 21 -7.30 -12.69 12.95
N PRO A 22 -8.32 -11.86 12.67
CA PRO A 22 -8.12 -10.43 12.43
C PRO A 22 -7.49 -9.67 13.62
N LYS A 23 -7.61 -10.19 14.85
CA LYS A 23 -6.88 -9.67 16.02
C LYS A 23 -5.38 -9.95 15.95
N GLU A 24 -4.99 -11.14 15.51
CA GLU A 24 -3.58 -11.53 15.39
C GLU A 24 -2.91 -10.76 14.25
N ILE A 25 -3.63 -10.56 13.13
CA ILE A 25 -3.19 -9.71 12.02
C ILE A 25 -2.99 -8.27 12.50
N ALA A 26 -3.97 -7.72 13.23
CA ALA A 26 -3.88 -6.37 13.79
C ALA A 26 -2.64 -6.21 14.69
N THR A 27 -2.37 -7.18 15.57
CA THR A 27 -1.16 -7.18 16.42
C THR A 27 0.12 -7.32 15.62
N LYS A 28 0.17 -8.23 14.62
CA LYS A 28 1.36 -8.46 13.77
C LYS A 28 1.79 -7.21 13.01
N TYR A 29 0.83 -6.40 12.55
CA TYR A 29 1.09 -5.23 11.69
C TYR A 29 0.90 -3.88 12.41
N GLY A 30 0.63 -3.86 13.71
CA GLY A 30 0.44 -2.61 14.47
C GLY A 30 -0.77 -1.77 14.02
N LEU A 31 -1.82 -2.43 13.50
CA LEU A 31 -3.01 -1.77 12.98
C LEU A 31 -4.20 -1.91 13.93
N SER A 32 -5.15 -0.97 13.84
CA SER A 32 -6.44 -1.09 14.55
C SER A 32 -7.24 -2.29 14.02
N TYR A 33 -7.78 -3.11 14.92
CA TYR A 33 -8.66 -4.24 14.61
C TYR A 33 -9.80 -3.86 13.66
N GLN A 34 -10.43 -2.70 13.87
CA GLN A 34 -11.54 -2.22 13.04
C GLN A 34 -11.09 -1.92 11.61
N THR A 35 -9.87 -1.41 11.44
CA THR A 35 -9.30 -1.10 10.12
C THR A 35 -9.01 -2.38 9.35
N VAL A 36 -8.38 -3.35 10.01
CA VAL A 36 -8.08 -4.68 9.45
C VAL A 36 -9.38 -5.42 9.11
N ALA A 37 -10.35 -5.48 10.02
CA ALA A 37 -11.61 -6.18 9.81
C ALA A 37 -12.45 -5.57 8.68
N ARG A 38 -12.51 -4.23 8.60
CA ARG A 38 -13.23 -3.52 7.52
C ARG A 38 -12.60 -3.81 6.17
N LYS A 39 -11.27 -3.73 6.08
CA LYS A 39 -10.57 -3.82 4.79
C LYS A 39 -10.46 -5.26 4.29
N ILE A 40 -10.31 -6.24 5.17
CA ILE A 40 -10.43 -7.65 4.80
C ILE A 40 -11.83 -7.95 4.25
N ARG A 41 -12.90 -7.42 4.86
CA ARG A 41 -14.27 -7.58 4.34
C ARG A 41 -14.45 -6.96 2.95
N GLU A 42 -13.77 -5.85 2.69
CA GLU A 42 -13.81 -5.15 1.40
C GLU A 42 -13.07 -5.93 0.29
N MET A 43 -11.88 -6.46 0.60
CA MET A 43 -11.03 -7.15 -0.37
C MET A 43 -11.43 -8.62 -0.59
N LEU A 44 -11.97 -9.27 0.44
CA LEU A 44 -12.28 -10.71 0.44
C LEU A 44 -13.73 -10.96 0.88
N PRO A 45 -14.72 -10.51 0.09
CA PRO A 45 -16.13 -10.65 0.45
C PRO A 45 -16.60 -12.11 0.52
N GLN A 46 -15.84 -13.04 -0.09
CA GLN A 46 -16.17 -14.46 -0.16
C GLN A 46 -15.61 -15.29 1.01
N VAL A 47 -14.80 -14.70 1.89
CA VAL A 47 -14.15 -15.45 2.98
C VAL A 47 -14.96 -15.30 4.27
N GLU A 48 -15.28 -16.43 4.91
CA GLU A 48 -16.02 -16.40 6.17
C GLU A 48 -15.25 -15.63 7.26
N PRO A 49 -15.92 -14.70 7.97
CA PRO A 49 -15.26 -13.88 8.97
C PRO A 49 -14.76 -14.75 10.13
N GLY A 50 -13.45 -14.76 10.33
CA GLY A 50 -12.81 -15.35 11.51
C GLY A 50 -11.71 -16.38 11.25
N ARG A 51 -11.49 -16.78 9.99
CA ARG A 51 -10.36 -17.65 9.61
C ARG A 51 -9.77 -17.19 8.28
N TYR A 52 -8.67 -16.45 8.35
CA TYR A 52 -7.93 -16.06 7.15
C TYR A 52 -6.68 -16.93 7.05
N ASP A 53 -6.41 -17.44 5.85
CA ASP A 53 -5.16 -18.13 5.56
C ASP A 53 -3.99 -17.16 5.70
N SER A 54 -2.98 -17.52 6.49
CA SER A 54 -1.80 -16.67 6.70
C SER A 54 -1.09 -16.30 5.41
N GLU A 55 -1.05 -17.17 4.41
CA GLU A 55 -0.39 -16.86 3.13
C GLU A 55 -1.15 -15.80 2.35
N LEU A 56 -2.47 -15.89 2.37
CA LEU A 56 -3.36 -14.94 1.70
C LEU A 56 -3.33 -13.57 2.40
N VAL A 57 -3.24 -13.58 3.74
CA VAL A 57 -3.00 -12.35 4.52
C VAL A 57 -1.66 -11.74 4.14
N ASP A 58 -0.57 -12.50 4.16
CA ASP A 58 0.77 -11.96 3.88
C ASP A 58 0.89 -11.41 2.45
N MET A 59 0.11 -11.95 1.49
CA MET A 59 0.01 -11.43 0.13
C MET A 59 -0.75 -10.09 0.04
N VAL A 60 -1.82 -9.93 0.80
CA VAL A 60 -2.73 -8.78 0.71
C VAL A 60 -2.31 -7.61 1.62
N MET A 61 -1.63 -7.90 2.73
CA MET A 61 -1.24 -6.89 3.73
C MET A 61 -0.31 -5.79 3.21
N PRO A 62 0.65 -6.02 2.30
CA PRO A 62 1.47 -4.95 1.72
C PRO A 62 0.63 -3.90 0.96
N GLU A 63 -0.37 -4.34 0.21
CA GLU A 63 -1.31 -3.46 -0.49
C GLU A 63 -2.24 -2.74 0.50
N LEU A 64 -2.65 -3.43 1.56
CA LEU A 64 -3.43 -2.87 2.65
C LEU A 64 -2.70 -1.71 3.33
N ILE A 65 -1.43 -1.92 3.70
CA ILE A 65 -0.57 -0.91 4.34
C ILE A 65 -0.34 0.27 3.39
N ALA A 66 -0.13 0.02 2.09
CA ALA A 66 0.02 1.08 1.10
C ALA A 66 -1.27 1.89 0.88
N SER A 67 -2.45 1.27 1.05
CA SER A 67 -3.75 1.93 0.91
C SER A 67 -4.20 2.71 2.15
N ILE A 68 -3.61 2.41 3.32
CA ILE A 68 -3.84 3.17 4.54
C ILE A 68 -3.02 4.45 4.42
N ASP A 69 -3.71 5.52 4.02
CA ASP A 69 -3.21 6.88 4.05
C ASP A 69 -2.84 7.23 5.51
N VAL A 70 -1.57 7.02 5.88
CA VAL A 70 -1.04 7.12 7.25
C VAL A 70 -1.38 8.49 7.86
N GLY A 71 -1.49 9.53 7.01
CA GLY A 71 -1.90 10.87 7.41
C GLY A 71 -3.33 10.98 7.95
N LYS A 72 -4.25 10.10 7.52
CA LYS A 72 -5.66 10.12 7.95
C LYS A 72 -5.91 9.27 9.19
N ALA A 73 -5.13 8.21 9.40
CA ALA A 73 -5.29 7.30 10.54
C ALA A 73 -4.75 7.89 11.86
N MET A 74 -3.66 8.67 11.82
CA MET A 74 -3.14 9.34 13.03
C MET A 74 -4.06 10.47 13.53
N GLY A 75 -4.86 11.08 12.67
CA GLY A 75 -5.82 12.12 13.07
C GLY A 75 -7.02 11.60 13.87
N ALA A 76 -7.41 10.33 13.68
CA ALA A 76 -8.58 9.75 14.33
C ALA A 76 -8.30 9.16 15.74
N ALA A 77 -7.05 8.80 16.05
CA ALA A 77 -6.69 8.27 17.37
C ALA A 77 -6.56 9.38 18.45
N ALA A 78 -6.47 10.64 18.05
CA ALA A 78 -6.36 11.79 18.96
C ALA A 78 -7.71 12.44 19.31
N GLY A 79 -8.84 11.93 18.79
CA GLY A 79 -10.15 12.55 18.93
C GLY A 79 -11.28 11.57 19.20
N GLY A 80 -11.63 11.40 20.48
CA GLY A 80 -12.99 11.06 20.86
C GLY A 80 -13.19 9.83 21.73
N ASP A 81 -12.93 9.97 23.03
CA ASP A 81 -13.84 9.48 24.07
C ASP A 81 -14.28 10.71 24.88
N LYS A 82 -15.25 11.43 24.34
CA LYS A 82 -16.13 12.32 25.11
C LYS A 82 -17.52 11.75 24.97
N ASP A 83 -17.77 10.66 25.69
CA ASP A 83 -19.13 10.21 25.95
C ASP A 83 -19.84 11.27 26.78
N SER A 84 -20.59 12.08 26.05
CA SER A 84 -21.65 12.94 26.52
C SER A 84 -22.84 12.08 26.97
N SER A 85 -22.80 11.60 28.21
CA SER A 85 -23.99 11.14 28.93
C SER A 85 -24.22 12.06 30.13
N LEU A 86 -24.75 13.25 29.86
CA LEU A 86 -25.25 14.14 30.92
C LEU A 86 -26.49 14.90 30.45
N ALA A 87 -27.56 14.14 30.23
CA ALA A 87 -28.91 14.64 30.47
C ALA A 87 -29.28 14.20 31.90
N GLY A 88 -29.44 15.19 32.80
CA GLY A 88 -30.17 15.04 34.04
C GLY A 88 -29.40 14.44 35.23
N LEU A 89 -28.76 15.32 36.01
CA LEU A 89 -29.01 15.50 37.45
C LEU A 89 -28.01 16.54 37.97
N GLY A 90 -28.55 17.64 38.50
CA GLY A 90 -27.77 18.76 39.02
C GLY A 90 -26.93 18.36 40.23
N ILE A 91 -25.61 18.31 40.04
CA ILE A 91 -24.62 18.48 41.10
C ILE A 91 -23.48 19.31 40.49
N THR A 92 -23.50 20.62 40.72
CA THR A 92 -22.32 21.46 40.48
C THR A 92 -21.32 21.26 41.62
N PRO A 93 -20.08 20.77 41.38
CA PRO A 93 -19.02 20.96 42.34
C PRO A 93 -18.52 22.40 42.17
N ARG A 94 -18.93 23.26 43.10
CA ARG A 94 -18.29 24.55 43.35
C ARG A 94 -16.92 24.28 43.96
N GLY A 95 -15.96 23.94 43.10
CA GLY A 95 -14.54 23.85 43.40
C GLY A 95 -13.85 25.12 42.91
N GLU A 96 -13.78 26.11 43.79
CA GLU A 96 -12.97 27.32 43.61
C GLU A 96 -11.46 26.97 43.67
N ASN A 97 -10.71 27.45 42.67
CA ASN A 97 -9.31 27.88 42.75
C ASN A 97 -8.19 26.86 43.03
N GLY A 98 -7.86 26.02 42.04
CA GLY A 98 -6.57 25.29 42.06
C GLY A 98 -6.00 24.73 40.74
N GLY A 99 -6.80 24.57 39.67
CA GLY A 99 -6.37 23.76 38.50
C GLY A 99 -5.99 24.50 37.21
N LYS A 100 -6.05 25.84 37.14
CA LYS A 100 -5.93 26.57 35.85
C LYS A 100 -4.50 26.84 35.37
N ILE A 101 -3.48 26.55 36.19
CA ILE A 101 -2.08 26.85 35.83
C ILE A 101 -1.48 25.75 34.94
N HIS A 102 -1.88 24.48 35.10
CA HIS A 102 -1.35 23.37 34.28
C HIS A 102 -1.95 23.33 32.87
N ALA A 103 -3.26 23.56 32.71
CA ALA A 103 -3.91 23.50 31.40
C ALA A 103 -3.42 24.56 30.40
N ARG A 104 -2.91 25.71 30.89
CA ARG A 104 -2.36 26.76 30.03
C ARG A 104 -0.97 26.39 29.50
N ASN A 105 -0.17 25.69 30.31
CA ASN A 105 1.14 25.18 29.93
C ASN A 105 1.00 24.02 28.92
N ASP A 106 0.02 23.13 29.11
CA ASP A 106 -0.26 22.03 28.17
C ASP A 106 -0.65 22.55 26.77
N ALA A 107 -1.43 23.63 26.71
CA ALA A 107 -1.80 24.25 25.44
C ALA A 107 -0.61 24.91 24.75
N SER A 108 0.26 25.61 25.50
CA SER A 108 1.48 26.19 24.94
C SER A 108 2.47 25.13 24.47
N GLU A 109 2.60 24.01 25.20
CA GLU A 109 3.48 22.90 24.85
C GLU A 109 3.00 22.19 23.58
N ARG A 110 1.68 21.95 23.46
CA ARG A 110 1.08 21.39 22.24
C ARG A 110 1.31 22.27 21.02
N LEU A 111 1.20 23.60 21.17
CA LEU A 111 1.47 24.54 20.08
C LEU A 111 2.96 24.56 19.71
N ALA A 112 3.87 24.45 20.69
CA ALA A 112 5.30 24.35 20.45
C ALA A 112 5.64 23.06 19.68
N LEU A 113 5.10 21.91 20.11
CA LEU A 113 5.29 20.63 19.43
C LEU A 113 4.73 20.65 17.99
N ALA A 114 3.55 21.23 17.79
CA ALA A 114 2.96 21.36 16.45
C ALA A 114 3.82 22.23 15.52
N LYS A 115 4.45 23.29 16.05
CA LYS A 115 5.39 24.12 15.29
C LYS A 115 6.64 23.34 14.89
N ILE A 116 7.26 22.62 15.84
CA ILE A 116 8.44 21.78 15.59
C ILE A 116 8.14 20.77 14.49
N GLN A 117 7.03 20.03 14.58
CA GLN A 117 6.62 19.08 13.54
C GLN A 117 6.41 19.74 12.18
N SER A 118 5.84 20.95 12.15
CA SER A 118 5.63 21.68 10.90
C SER A 118 6.95 22.15 10.27
N GLU A 119 7.94 22.51 11.09
CA GLU A 119 9.27 22.93 10.63
C GLU A 119 10.08 21.72 10.13
N GLU A 120 10.03 20.60 10.84
CA GLU A 120 10.63 19.32 10.40
C GLU A 120 10.05 18.86 9.06
N ALA A 121 8.72 18.90 8.90
CA ALA A 121 8.08 18.53 7.64
C ALA A 121 8.48 19.45 6.47
N LYS A 122 8.65 20.76 6.73
CA LYS A 122 9.14 21.71 5.72
C LYS A 122 10.60 21.44 5.35
N ALA A 123 11.45 21.17 6.35
CA ALA A 123 12.85 20.83 6.13
C ALA A 123 12.96 19.54 5.27
N ALA A 124 12.20 18.50 5.60
CA ALA A 124 12.15 17.26 4.81
C ALA A 124 11.65 17.49 3.37
N LYS A 125 10.67 18.39 3.17
CA LYS A 125 10.22 18.74 1.82
C LYS A 125 11.31 19.46 1.03
N MET A 126 12.06 20.36 1.67
CA MET A 126 13.17 21.07 1.03
C MET A 126 14.32 20.13 0.67
N THR A 127 14.67 19.18 1.54
CA THR A 127 15.72 18.19 1.23
C THR A 127 15.33 17.32 0.04
N LEU A 128 14.09 16.83 -0.01
CA LEU A 128 13.58 16.06 -1.17
C LEU A 128 13.55 16.89 -2.45
N ALA A 129 13.24 18.19 -2.38
CA ALA A 129 13.29 19.08 -3.54
C ALA A 129 14.72 19.23 -4.08
N VAL A 130 15.69 19.46 -3.18
CA VAL A 130 17.11 19.56 -3.54
C VAL A 130 17.63 18.23 -4.11
N GLU A 131 17.25 17.09 -3.55
CA GLU A 131 17.63 15.78 -4.08
C GLU A 131 17.01 15.49 -5.46
N LYS A 132 15.78 15.97 -5.70
CA LYS A 132 15.12 15.90 -7.00
C LYS A 132 15.83 16.79 -8.02
N GLU A 133 16.18 18.02 -7.68
CA GLU A 133 16.94 18.94 -8.54
C GLU A 133 18.36 18.41 -8.85
N ARG A 134 18.97 17.71 -7.88
CA ARG A 134 20.26 17.01 -8.09
C ARG A 134 20.14 15.78 -8.98
N GLY A 135 18.93 15.35 -9.34
CA GLY A 135 18.69 14.14 -10.15
C GLY A 135 18.88 12.83 -9.39
N ASN A 136 18.99 12.86 -8.06
CA ASN A 136 19.13 11.65 -7.24
C ASN A 136 17.79 10.93 -7.02
N LEU A 137 16.68 11.65 -7.15
CA LEU A 137 15.33 11.10 -7.02
C LEU A 137 14.65 11.02 -8.38
N ILE A 138 14.24 9.80 -8.75
CA ILE A 138 13.41 9.55 -9.93
C ILE A 138 11.94 9.59 -9.49
N ASP A 139 11.11 10.34 -10.22
CA ASP A 139 9.67 10.33 -10.02
C ASP A 139 9.11 8.92 -10.33
N ARG A 140 8.51 8.30 -9.31
CA ARG A 140 7.93 6.96 -9.39
C ARG A 140 6.90 6.84 -10.51
N GLU A 141 6.04 7.85 -10.70
CA GLU A 141 5.01 7.82 -11.74
C GLU A 141 5.60 8.02 -13.14
N ALA A 142 6.67 8.82 -13.25
CA ALA A 142 7.43 8.93 -14.49
C ALA A 142 8.11 7.60 -14.84
N ALA A 143 8.80 6.96 -13.89
CA ALA A 143 9.44 5.66 -14.08
C ALA A 143 8.43 4.58 -14.47
N ARG A 144 7.27 4.54 -13.80
CA ARG A 144 6.19 3.59 -14.12
C ARG A 144 5.65 3.80 -15.53
N ARG A 145 5.39 5.04 -15.94
CA ARG A 145 4.95 5.36 -17.30
C ARG A 145 6.01 5.01 -18.35
N ALA A 146 7.28 5.29 -18.06
CA ALA A 146 8.39 4.92 -18.94
C ALA A 146 8.47 3.39 -19.13
N GLY A 147 8.39 2.63 -18.03
CA GLY A 147 8.36 1.17 -18.08
C GLY A 147 7.16 0.60 -18.84
N ALA A 148 5.97 1.17 -18.64
CA ALA A 148 4.76 0.77 -19.37
C ALA A 148 4.89 1.04 -20.88
N ASN A 149 5.41 2.21 -21.26
CA ASN A 149 5.65 2.56 -22.66
C ASN A 149 6.73 1.65 -23.29
N PHE A 150 7.79 1.34 -22.56
CA PHE A 150 8.83 0.41 -23.00
C PHE A 150 8.24 -0.98 -23.24
N ALA A 151 7.49 -1.53 -22.29
CA ALA A 151 6.84 -2.83 -22.41
C ALA A 151 5.85 -2.88 -23.60
N ALA A 152 5.09 -1.80 -23.84
CA ALA A 152 4.19 -1.70 -24.98
C ALA A 152 4.96 -1.75 -26.32
N ARG A 153 6.11 -1.07 -26.42
CA ARG A 153 6.98 -1.09 -27.61
C ARG A 153 7.59 -2.46 -27.84
N VAL A 154 8.13 -3.10 -26.79
CA VAL A 154 8.65 -4.47 -26.86
C VAL A 154 7.57 -5.43 -27.40
N ARG A 155 6.36 -5.35 -26.84
CA ARG A 155 5.22 -6.15 -27.28
C ARG A 155 4.88 -5.91 -28.75
N GLN A 156 4.82 -4.65 -29.17
CA GLN A 156 4.52 -4.29 -30.56
C GLN A 156 5.60 -4.81 -31.52
N ALA A 157 6.87 -4.66 -31.16
CA ALA A 157 8.00 -5.15 -31.96
C ALA A 157 7.94 -6.67 -32.12
N LEU A 158 7.75 -7.43 -31.03
CA LEU A 158 7.66 -8.89 -31.08
C LEU A 158 6.46 -9.37 -31.91
N PHE A 159 5.28 -8.75 -31.77
CA PHE A 159 4.11 -9.14 -32.57
C PHE A 159 4.21 -8.79 -34.04
N SER A 160 5.13 -7.92 -34.43
CA SER A 160 5.37 -7.58 -35.84
C SER A 160 6.30 -8.59 -36.55
N VAL A 161 7.06 -9.40 -35.80
CA VAL A 161 8.01 -10.38 -36.36
C VAL A 161 7.32 -11.41 -37.28
N PRO A 162 6.21 -12.08 -36.88
CA PRO A 162 5.55 -13.07 -37.72
C PRO A 162 5.12 -12.52 -39.09
N ILE A 163 4.65 -11.28 -39.12
CA ILE A 163 4.22 -10.62 -40.36
C ILE A 163 5.42 -10.43 -41.30
N ARG A 164 6.57 -10.00 -40.79
CA ARG A 164 7.78 -9.76 -41.60
C ARG A 164 8.42 -11.05 -42.09
N VAL A 165 8.49 -12.09 -41.25
CA VAL A 165 9.07 -13.38 -41.66
C VAL A 165 8.16 -14.17 -42.58
N SER A 166 6.83 -14.00 -42.50
CA SER A 166 5.86 -14.84 -43.25
C SER A 166 6.17 -14.95 -44.74
N THR A 167 6.54 -13.83 -45.38
CA THR A 167 6.88 -13.79 -46.80
C THR A 167 8.17 -14.54 -47.14
N ARG A 168 9.15 -14.56 -46.23
CA ARG A 168 10.42 -15.28 -46.37
C ARG A 168 10.29 -16.78 -46.12
N LEU A 169 9.26 -17.20 -45.39
CA LEU A 169 9.03 -18.60 -45.05
C LEU A 169 8.27 -19.39 -46.12
N ILE A 170 7.67 -18.72 -47.11
CA ILE A 170 6.89 -19.38 -48.17
C ILE A 170 7.79 -20.36 -48.95
N GLY A 171 7.43 -21.64 -48.92
CA GLY A 171 8.12 -22.69 -49.67
C GLY A 171 9.36 -23.27 -48.97
N LEU A 172 9.75 -22.76 -47.79
CA LEU A 172 10.82 -23.37 -47.00
C LEU A 172 10.30 -24.60 -46.25
N GLN A 173 11.02 -25.72 -46.40
CA GLN A 173 10.73 -26.98 -45.69
C GLN A 173 11.81 -27.36 -44.68
N ASP A 174 13.01 -26.78 -44.79
CA ASP A 174 14.10 -27.03 -43.87
C ASP A 174 13.92 -26.25 -42.56
N ALA A 175 13.75 -26.99 -41.47
CA ALA A 175 13.57 -26.43 -40.14
C ALA A 175 14.77 -25.58 -39.68
N ALA A 176 16.00 -25.93 -40.08
CA ALA A 176 17.19 -25.17 -39.70
C ALA A 176 17.20 -23.78 -40.36
N SER A 177 16.84 -23.72 -41.64
CA SER A 177 16.69 -22.45 -42.38
C SER A 177 15.57 -21.59 -41.80
N ILE A 178 14.41 -22.17 -41.47
CA ILE A 178 13.29 -21.45 -40.83
C ILE A 178 13.73 -20.87 -39.49
N ALA A 179 14.39 -21.66 -38.64
CA ALA A 179 14.85 -21.22 -37.33
C ALA A 179 15.84 -20.05 -37.41
N ARG A 180 16.79 -20.10 -38.37
CA ARG A 180 17.74 -18.99 -38.60
C ARG A 180 17.03 -17.69 -38.98
N ILE A 181 16.08 -17.74 -39.92
CA ILE A 181 15.32 -16.55 -40.35
C ILE A 181 14.56 -15.93 -39.18
N ILE A 182 13.97 -16.76 -38.31
CA ILE A 182 13.25 -16.28 -37.13
C ILE A 182 14.21 -15.68 -36.10
N ASP A 183 15.36 -16.32 -35.83
CA ASP A 183 16.37 -15.82 -34.89
C ASP A 183 16.95 -14.48 -35.35
N ASP A 184 17.31 -14.36 -36.63
CA ASP A 184 17.82 -13.12 -37.22
C ASP A 184 16.80 -11.98 -37.07
N GLU A 185 15.52 -12.23 -37.38
CA GLU A 185 14.48 -11.22 -37.27
C GLU A 185 14.16 -10.83 -35.80
N LEU A 186 14.26 -11.77 -34.87
CA LEU A 186 14.13 -11.49 -33.44
C LEU A 186 15.31 -10.66 -32.93
N ARG A 187 16.54 -10.97 -33.36
CA ARG A 187 17.73 -10.17 -33.03
C ARG A 187 17.61 -8.76 -33.58
N ASP A 188 17.16 -8.59 -34.81
CA ASP A 188 16.93 -7.27 -35.40
C ASP A 188 15.85 -6.50 -34.61
N ALA A 189 14.72 -7.14 -34.28
CA ALA A 189 13.67 -6.52 -33.49
C ALA A 189 14.15 -6.11 -32.09
N LEU A 190 14.94 -6.94 -31.42
CA LEU A 190 15.52 -6.62 -30.10
C LEU A 190 16.63 -5.57 -30.20
N GLY A 191 17.44 -5.59 -31.27
CA GLY A 191 18.46 -4.59 -31.55
C GLY A 191 17.87 -3.20 -31.72
N THR A 192 16.80 -3.06 -32.51
CA THR A 192 16.11 -1.77 -32.65
C THR A 192 15.58 -1.23 -31.32
N LEU A 193 15.15 -2.11 -30.40
CA LEU A 193 14.69 -1.70 -29.07
C LEU A 193 15.83 -1.28 -28.14
N ALA A 194 17.02 -1.88 -28.30
CA ALA A 194 18.22 -1.50 -27.56
C ALA A 194 18.76 -0.14 -28.03
N ASP A 195 18.73 0.13 -29.34
CA ASP A 195 19.15 1.44 -29.89
C ASP A 195 18.20 2.58 -29.51
N LEU A 196 16.97 2.24 -29.13
CA LEU A 196 15.96 3.17 -28.61
C LEU A 196 16.29 3.69 -27.19
N GLU A 197 17.36 3.19 -26.57
CA GLU A 197 17.89 3.67 -25.28
C GLU A 197 18.66 5.00 -25.38
N ASP A 198 18.57 5.72 -26.51
CA ASP A 198 18.95 7.12 -26.59
C ASP A 198 17.93 7.96 -25.79
N ILE A 199 18.11 7.95 -24.47
CA ILE A 199 17.33 8.71 -23.48
C ILE A 199 17.30 10.16 -23.98
N PRO A 200 16.12 10.76 -24.19
CA PRO A 200 16.02 12.11 -24.73
C PRO A 200 16.86 13.06 -23.88
N LYS A 201 17.96 13.56 -24.47
CA LYS A 201 18.92 14.47 -23.82
C LYS A 201 18.25 15.75 -23.30
N HIS A 202 17.06 16.05 -23.81
CA HIS A 202 16.22 17.17 -23.40
C HIS A 202 15.74 17.12 -21.94
N ALA A 203 15.90 15.98 -21.24
CA ALA A 203 15.70 15.91 -19.79
C ALA A 203 16.91 16.40 -18.96
N ARG A 204 18.03 16.77 -19.60
CA ARG A 204 19.22 17.31 -18.91
C ARG A 204 19.29 18.84 -18.87
N ASP A 205 18.46 19.53 -19.67
CA ASP A 205 18.54 20.99 -19.87
C ASP A 205 17.38 21.79 -19.23
N GLN A 206 16.61 21.19 -18.32
CA GLN A 206 15.62 21.87 -17.47
C GLN A 206 15.94 21.65 -16.00
#